data_AF-A0A2R6CNE2-F1
#
_entry.id   AF-A0A2R6CNE2-F1
#
_cell.length_a   1.000
_cell.length_b   1.000
_cell.length_c   1.000
_cell.angle_alpha   90.00
_cell.angle_beta   90.00
_cell.angle_gamma   90.00
#
_symmetry.space_group_name_H-M   'P 1'
#
loop_
_entity.id
_entity.type
_entity.pdbx_description
1 polymer ?
#
loop_
_entity_poly.entity_id
_entity_poly.type
_entity_poly.pdbx_seq_one_letter_code
_entity_poly.pdbx_strand_id
1 'polypeptide(L)'
;MERIEAADFHELVQVEDPRVSPAGDRVAFVRKVPEDDEEYAATIHAAPTGGGEPRRFTLAEGTDSQPRWSPSGDRLAFVSTRGADDDRPQLWVLPTDGGEARQVTNVAGGVRSIEWSPDGTR
;
A
#
# COMPACT_ATOMS: atom_id res chain seq x y z
N MET A 1 -21.48 26.01 12.42
CA MET A 1 -20.56 25.46 11.41
C MET A 1 -19.18 25.68 11.97
N GLU A 2 -18.47 24.63 12.35
CA GLU A 2 -17.10 24.75 12.86
C GLU A 2 -16.17 25.22 11.74
N ARG A 3 -15.21 26.07 12.08
CA ARG A 3 -14.23 26.62 11.16
C ARG A 3 -13.10 25.62 11.02
N ILE A 4 -12.75 25.25 9.79
CA ILE A 4 -11.58 24.41 9.55
C ILE A 4 -10.31 25.23 9.82
N GLU A 5 -9.47 24.74 10.71
CA GLU A 5 -8.16 25.29 11.08
C GLU A 5 -7.04 24.44 10.48
N ALA A 6 -5.81 24.98 10.42
CA ALA A 6 -4.66 24.24 9.88
C ALA A 6 -4.39 22.93 10.62
N ALA A 7 -4.68 22.89 11.93
CA ALA A 7 -4.51 21.70 12.76
C ALA A 7 -5.49 20.56 12.42
N ASP A 8 -6.63 20.87 11.78
CA ASP A 8 -7.60 19.82 11.40
C ASP A 8 -7.04 18.90 10.31
N PHE A 9 -5.96 19.30 9.65
CA PHE A 9 -5.25 18.47 8.70
C PHE A 9 -4.72 17.16 9.31
N HIS A 10 -4.40 17.13 10.61
CA HIS A 10 -3.98 15.90 11.32
C HIS A 10 -5.15 14.92 11.53
N GLU A 11 -6.39 15.33 11.31
CA GLU A 11 -7.56 14.45 11.37
C GLU A 11 -7.90 13.82 10.01
N LEU A 12 -7.22 14.25 8.94
CA LEU A 12 -7.53 13.83 7.58
C LEU A 12 -6.78 12.55 7.20
N VAL A 13 -7.55 11.47 7.09
CA VAL A 13 -7.08 10.25 6.44
C VAL A 13 -7.01 10.48 4.94
N GLN A 14 -5.82 10.31 4.36
CA GLN A 14 -5.61 10.42 2.92
C GLN A 14 -5.67 9.04 2.27
N VAL A 15 -6.26 8.99 1.07
CA VAL A 15 -6.34 7.78 0.26
C VAL A 15 -5.65 8.06 -1.08
N GLU A 16 -4.68 7.24 -1.45
CA GLU A 16 -3.85 7.42 -2.64
C GLU A 16 -3.75 6.13 -3.48
N ASP A 17 -3.34 6.32 -4.74
CA ASP A 17 -3.01 5.26 -5.71
C ASP A 17 -4.02 4.09 -5.79
N PRO A 18 -5.31 4.34 -6.07
CA PRO A 18 -6.31 3.29 -6.18
C PRO A 18 -6.05 2.38 -7.39
N ARG A 19 -6.18 1.06 -7.19
CA ARG A 19 -5.97 0.01 -8.18
C ARG A 19 -7.05 -1.06 -8.08
N VAL A 20 -7.86 -1.16 -9.14
CA VAL A 20 -8.88 -2.21 -9.28
C VAL A 20 -8.18 -3.57 -9.50
N SER A 21 -8.69 -4.63 -8.87
CA SER A 21 -8.23 -6.01 -9.08
C SER A 21 -8.52 -6.47 -10.51
N PRO A 22 -7.78 -7.45 -11.06
CA PRO A 22 -8.05 -7.99 -12.39
C PRO A 22 -9.48 -8.52 -12.57
N ALA A 23 -10.06 -9.09 -11.51
CA ALA A 23 -11.44 -9.58 -11.50
C ALA A 23 -12.49 -8.45 -11.37
N GLY A 24 -12.08 -7.21 -11.09
CA GLY A 24 -12.97 -6.06 -10.94
C GLY A 24 -13.75 -6.01 -9.63
N ASP A 25 -13.51 -6.93 -8.71
CA ASP A 25 -14.27 -7.10 -7.47
C ASP A 25 -13.71 -6.30 -6.27
N ARG A 26 -12.46 -5.83 -6.35
CA ARG A 26 -11.78 -5.10 -5.27
C ARG A 26 -10.99 -3.91 -5.79
N VAL A 27 -10.77 -2.91 -4.92
CA VAL A 27 -9.82 -1.81 -5.13
C VAL A 27 -8.83 -1.82 -3.99
N ALA A 28 -7.54 -2.00 -4.31
CA ALA A 28 -6.44 -1.72 -3.39
C ALA A 28 -6.09 -0.23 -3.43
N PHE A 29 -5.70 0.33 -2.30
CA PHE A 29 -5.29 1.73 -2.18
C PHE A 29 -4.34 1.91 -1.00
N VAL A 30 -3.57 2.99 -1.03
CA VAL A 30 -2.75 3.43 0.11
C VAL A 30 -3.64 4.26 1.02
N ARG A 31 -3.65 3.94 2.31
CA ARG A 31 -4.29 4.71 3.38
C ARG A 31 -3.20 5.34 4.23
N LYS A 32 -3.12 6.66 4.23
CA LYS A 32 -2.22 7.45 5.08
C LYS A 32 -2.98 8.02 6.26
N VAL A 33 -2.47 7.76 7.46
CA VAL A 33 -2.98 8.31 8.71
C VAL A 33 -1.88 9.17 9.32
N PRO A 34 -2.13 10.45 9.61
CA PRO A 34 -1.18 11.29 10.35
C PRO A 34 -0.83 10.62 11.68
N GLU A 35 0.46 10.51 11.98
CA GLU A 35 0.94 10.09 13.31
C GLU A 35 1.35 11.31 14.14
N ASP A 36 1.96 12.30 13.48
CA ASP A 36 2.26 13.62 14.02
C ASP A 36 2.26 14.70 12.92
N ASP A 37 3.02 15.79 13.12
CA ASP A 37 3.07 16.93 12.20
C ASP A 37 3.91 16.66 10.93
N GLU A 38 4.81 15.68 10.99
CA GLU A 38 5.81 15.40 9.96
C GLU A 38 5.65 13.99 9.36
N GLU A 39 5.00 13.07 10.09
CA GLU A 39 4.95 11.64 9.77
C GLU A 39 3.53 11.08 9.54
N TYR A 40 3.46 10.06 8.69
CA TYR A 40 2.24 9.32 8.39
C TYR A 40 2.50 7.82 8.40
N ALA A 41 1.60 7.08 9.04
CA ALA A 41 1.46 5.66 8.78
C ALA A 41 0.83 5.45 7.40
N ALA A 42 1.61 4.96 6.43
CA ALA A 42 1.13 4.58 5.10
C ALA A 42 0.98 3.06 5.01
N THR A 43 -0.25 2.58 4.83
CA THR A 43 -0.58 1.15 4.78
C THR A 43 -1.46 0.85 3.58
N ILE A 44 -1.45 -0.39 3.10
CA ILE A 44 -2.28 -0.80 1.98
C ILE A 44 -3.56 -1.45 2.49
N HIS A 45 -4.68 -0.98 1.96
CA HIS A 45 -6.01 -1.50 2.22
C HIS A 45 -6.65 -1.96 0.91
N ALA A 46 -7.62 -2.86 0.99
CA ALA A 46 -8.48 -3.21 -0.14
C ALA A 46 -9.95 -3.24 0.27
N ALA A 47 -10.83 -2.70 -0.56
CA ALA A 47 -12.28 -2.69 -0.36
C ALA A 47 -13.01 -3.32 -1.55
N PRO A 48 -14.22 -3.87 -1.37
CA PRO A 48 -15.06 -4.30 -2.49
C PRO A 48 -15.41 -3.13 -3.41
N THR A 49 -15.41 -3.34 -4.72
CA THR A 49 -15.79 -2.29 -5.70
C THR A 49 -17.25 -1.87 -5.60
N GLY A 50 -18.12 -2.77 -5.14
CA GLY A 50 -19.53 -2.47 -4.85
C GLY A 50 -19.77 -1.68 -3.56
N GLY A 51 -18.72 -1.29 -2.84
CA GLY A 51 -18.79 -0.69 -1.52
C GLY A 51 -18.73 -1.72 -0.40
N GLY A 52 -18.28 -1.27 0.78
CA GLY A 52 -18.07 -2.11 1.96
C GLY A 52 -16.85 -1.67 2.75
N GLU A 53 -16.66 -2.27 3.92
CA GLU A 53 -15.55 -1.95 4.82
C GLU A 53 -14.20 -2.37 4.21
N PRO A 54 -13.20 -1.46 4.14
CA PRO A 54 -11.86 -1.83 3.70
C PRO A 54 -11.17 -2.79 4.66
N ARG A 55 -10.52 -3.82 4.12
CA ARG A 55 -9.60 -4.68 4.86
C ARG A 55 -8.17 -4.18 4.71
N ARG A 56 -7.46 -4.08 5.83
CA ARG A 56 -6.02 -3.81 5.85
C ARG A 56 -5.23 -5.04 5.37
N PHE A 57 -4.30 -4.84 4.44
CA PHE A 57 -3.47 -5.91 3.85
C PHE A 57 -2.05 -5.92 4.43
N THR A 58 -1.54 -4.78 4.89
CA THR A 58 -0.16 -4.66 5.38
C THR A 58 -0.07 -4.11 6.80
N LEU A 59 1.02 -4.43 7.51
CA LEU A 59 1.36 -3.89 8.83
C LEU A 59 2.00 -2.49 8.72
N ALA A 60 1.96 -1.71 9.81
CA ALA A 60 2.50 -0.34 9.88
C ALA A 60 3.88 -0.44 10.51
N GLU A 61 4.82 -0.98 9.74
CA GLU A 61 6.22 -1.19 10.14
C GLU A 61 7.17 -0.45 9.18
N GLY A 62 6.65 0.57 8.49
CA GLY A 62 7.29 1.33 7.44
C GLY A 62 6.23 2.04 6.58
N THR A 63 6.69 2.72 5.53
CA THR A 63 5.83 3.42 4.58
C THR A 63 5.55 2.53 3.37
N ASP A 64 4.30 2.06 3.24
CA ASP A 64 3.87 1.26 2.10
C ASP A 64 3.31 2.14 0.97
N SER A 65 3.64 1.79 -0.28
CA SER A 65 3.24 2.53 -1.47
C SER A 65 3.11 1.65 -2.71
N GLN A 66 2.54 2.20 -3.78
CA GLN A 66 2.46 1.59 -5.11
C GLN A 66 1.87 0.17 -5.15
N PRO A 67 0.66 -0.09 -4.58
CA PRO A 67 0.06 -1.41 -4.66
C PRO A 67 -0.17 -1.82 -6.12
N ARG A 68 0.23 -3.02 -6.53
CA ARG A 68 0.01 -3.57 -7.89
C ARG A 68 -0.45 -5.02 -7.79
N TRP A 69 -1.67 -5.29 -8.25
CA TRP A 69 -2.20 -6.66 -8.34
C TRP A 69 -1.41 -7.45 -9.38
N SER A 70 -1.11 -8.72 -9.10
CA SER A 70 -0.66 -9.65 -10.14
C SER A 70 -1.77 -9.79 -11.20
N PRO A 71 -1.43 -10.14 -12.46
CA PRO A 71 -2.44 -10.38 -13.50
C PRO A 71 -3.48 -11.44 -13.13
N SER A 72 -3.08 -12.46 -12.37
CA SER A 72 -3.96 -13.48 -11.81
C SER A 72 -4.78 -13.02 -10.60
N GLY A 73 -4.44 -11.88 -9.99
CA GLY A 73 -5.11 -11.33 -8.81
C GLY A 73 -4.81 -12.04 -7.49
N ASP A 74 -3.99 -13.11 -7.51
CA ASP A 74 -3.63 -13.91 -6.35
C ASP A 74 -2.58 -13.25 -5.43
N ARG A 75 -1.84 -12.26 -5.96
CA ARG A 75 -0.76 -11.56 -5.26
C ARG A 75 -0.91 -10.05 -5.37
N LEU A 76 -0.38 -9.34 -4.37
CA LEU A 76 -0.21 -7.89 -4.39
C LEU A 76 1.27 -7.57 -4.20
N ALA A 77 1.87 -6.91 -5.20
CA ALA A 77 3.19 -6.30 -5.08
C ALA A 77 3.05 -4.88 -4.53
N PHE A 78 4.02 -4.43 -3.76
CA PHE A 78 4.07 -3.09 -3.21
C PHE A 78 5.50 -2.69 -2.88
N VAL A 79 5.73 -1.39 -2.73
CA VAL A 79 7.01 -0.85 -2.25
C VAL A 79 6.87 -0.51 -0.78
N SER A 80 7.86 -0.90 0.04
CA SER A 80 7.87 -0.62 1.47
C SER A 80 9.26 -0.29 1.97
N THR A 81 9.35 0.65 2.92
CA THR A 81 10.59 0.96 3.65
C THR A 81 10.83 0.03 4.84
N ARG A 82 9.89 -0.90 5.11
CA ARG A 82 9.97 -1.80 6.27
C ARG A 82 11.26 -2.63 6.31
N GLY A 83 11.74 -2.88 7.52
CA GLY A 83 12.85 -3.80 7.78
C GLY A 83 14.23 -3.32 7.29
N ALA A 84 14.34 -2.11 6.76
CA ALA A 84 15.61 -1.48 6.40
C ALA A 84 15.97 -0.44 7.48
N ASP A 85 17.20 -0.49 7.99
CA ASP A 85 17.70 0.49 8.98
C ASP A 85 17.79 1.91 8.41
N ASP A 86 17.75 2.06 7.08
CA ASP A 86 17.89 3.33 6.36
C ASP A 86 16.62 3.75 5.60
N ASP A 87 15.45 3.21 5.98
CA ASP A 87 14.15 3.47 5.36
C ASP A 87 14.13 3.29 3.83
N ARG A 88 15.04 2.47 3.31
CA ARG A 88 15.22 2.33 1.89
C ARG A 88 14.08 1.50 1.29
N PRO A 89 13.38 2.02 0.27
CA PRO A 89 12.23 1.34 -0.30
C PRO A 89 12.67 0.06 -1.03
N GLN A 90 12.00 -1.05 -0.73
CA GLN A 90 12.21 -2.33 -1.39
C GLN A 90 10.88 -2.86 -1.96
N LEU A 91 10.96 -3.76 -2.93
CA LEU A 91 9.79 -4.47 -3.44
C LEU A 91 9.42 -5.60 -2.47
N TRP A 92 8.14 -5.65 -2.14
CA TRP A 92 7.50 -6.69 -1.34
C TRP A 92 6.33 -7.29 -2.11
N VAL A 93 6.03 -8.55 -1.82
CA VAL A 93 4.87 -9.27 -2.39
C VAL A 93 4.15 -10.02 -1.29
N LEU A 94 2.83 -9.91 -1.24
CA LEU A 94 1.97 -10.67 -0.32
C LEU A 94 0.89 -11.49 -1.08
N PRO A 95 0.44 -12.62 -0.54
CA PRO A 95 -0.74 -13.35 -1.02
C PRO A 95 -2.04 -12.62 -0.65
N THR A 96 -3.01 -12.60 -1.56
CA THR A 96 -4.26 -11.81 -1.42
C THR A 96 -5.37 -12.52 -0.65
N ASP A 97 -5.26 -13.84 -0.50
CA ASP A 97 -6.06 -14.69 0.38
C ASP A 97 -5.60 -14.61 1.85
N GLY A 98 -4.40 -14.08 2.08
CA GLY A 98 -3.80 -13.86 3.38
C GLY A 98 -2.45 -14.55 3.52
N GLY A 99 -1.68 -14.12 4.51
CA GLY A 99 -0.32 -14.60 4.75
C GLY A 99 0.66 -13.46 4.92
N GLU A 100 1.93 -13.82 5.07
CA GLU A 100 3.00 -12.86 5.30
C GLU A 100 3.52 -12.26 3.99
N ALA A 101 3.82 -10.97 4.02
CA ALA A 101 4.53 -10.33 2.93
C ALA A 101 5.99 -10.77 2.93
N ARG A 102 6.55 -11.02 1.74
CA ARG A 102 7.97 -11.32 1.55
C ARG A 102 8.67 -10.22 0.79
N GLN A 103 9.88 -9.88 1.24
CA GLN A 103 10.77 -8.99 0.51
C GLN A 103 11.30 -9.71 -0.74
N VAL A 104 11.26 -9.04 -1.88
CA VAL A 104 11.72 -9.57 -3.18
C VAL A 104 13.07 -8.99 -3.57
N THR A 105 13.33 -7.75 -3.17
CA THR A 105 14.57 -7.04 -3.51
C THR A 105 15.31 -6.60 -2.26
N ASN A 106 16.64 -6.57 -2.36
CA ASN A 106 17.51 -5.88 -1.41
C ASN A 106 18.57 -5.11 -2.21
N VAL A 107 18.14 -4.04 -2.87
CA VAL A 107 18.99 -3.26 -3.78
C VAL A 107 19.42 -1.95 -3.15
N ALA A 108 20.70 -1.61 -3.31
CA ALA A 108 21.30 -0.47 -2.61
C ALA A 108 20.67 0.89 -2.97
N GLY A 109 20.17 1.05 -4.20
CA GLY A 109 19.50 2.28 -4.65
C GLY A 109 18.02 2.38 -4.28
N GLY A 110 17.45 1.33 -3.68
CA GLY A 110 16.02 1.22 -3.46
C GLY A 110 15.20 1.03 -4.73
N VAL A 111 13.90 0.78 -4.55
CA VAL A 111 12.92 0.60 -5.62
C VAL A 111 12.04 1.84 -5.70
N ARG A 112 11.87 2.39 -6.91
CA ARG A 112 11.07 3.61 -7.15
C ARG A 112 9.74 3.35 -7.86
N SER A 113 9.68 2.30 -8.66
CA SER A 113 8.50 1.94 -9.46
C SER A 113 8.48 0.44 -9.71
N ILE A 114 7.28 -0.13 -9.69
CA ILE A 114 7.05 -1.54 -9.92
C ILE A 114 5.90 -1.76 -10.90
N GLU A 115 5.99 -2.81 -11.69
CA GLU A 115 4.97 -3.29 -12.61
C GLU A 115 5.13 -4.80 -12.76
N TRP A 116 4.01 -5.51 -12.90
CA TRP A 116 4.02 -6.94 -13.20
C TRP A 116 4.21 -7.18 -14.70
N SER A 117 4.94 -8.22 -15.06
CA SER A 117 4.89 -8.77 -16.41
C SER A 117 3.46 -9.20 -16.76
N PRO A 118 3.06 -9.20 -18.04
CA PRO A 118 1.71 -9.63 -18.45
C PRO A 118 1.37 -11.06 -18.02
N ASP A 119 2.38 -11.93 -17.91
CA ASP A 119 2.22 -13.32 -17.44
C ASP A 119 2.27 -13.48 -15.91
N GLY A 120 2.55 -12.40 -15.17
CA GLY A 120 2.58 -12.37 -13.71
C GLY A 120 3.73 -13.12 -13.06
N THR A 121 4.73 -13.54 -13.85
CA THR A 121 5.89 -14.28 -13.36
C THR A 121 7.04 -13.38 -12.90
N ARG A 122 7.01 -12.08 -13.24
CA ARG A 122 8.06 -11.10 -12.92
C ARG A 122 7.49 -9.74 -12.56
#